data_AF-A0A8E0R025-F1
#
_entry.id   AF-A0A8E0R025-F1
#
_cell.length_a   1.000
_cell.length_b   1.000
_cell.length_c   1.000
_cell.angle_alpha   90.00
_cell.angle_beta   90.00
_cell.angle_gamma   90.00
#
_symmetry.space_group_name_H-M   'P 1'
#
loop_
_entity.id
_entity.type
_entity.pdbx_description
1 polymer ?
#
loop_
_entity_poly.entity_id
_entity_poly.type
_entity_poly.pdbx_seq_one_letter_code
_entity_poly.pdbx_strand_id
1 'polypeptide(L)'
;MNKLAPMCQYSADDGHMTPWHWAHYGGIAQRGPGMMIIEATSVLPEGRITPGCGQKIGVQLAHAGRKASTVPPWLGGATATDAVGGWVEHVKAPSAIPFAPGGIVPKAMSRADITELKEAWVAATKRALAAGADFIEIHNAHGYLLSSFLSPSSNQRGDEYGGSFENRIRLSL
;
A
#
# COMPACT_ATOMS: atom_id res chain seq x y z
N MET A 1 -21.13 1.67 -14.86
CA MET A 1 -19.69 1.64 -14.55
C MET A 1 -18.97 1.07 -15.75
N ASN A 2 -18.08 1.83 -16.40
CA ASN A 2 -17.38 1.36 -17.61
C ASN A 2 -16.24 0.43 -17.21
N LYS A 3 -16.21 -0.79 -17.75
CA LYS A 3 -15.24 -1.85 -17.43
C LYS A 3 -14.31 -2.09 -18.62
N LEU A 4 -13.00 -2.16 -18.37
CA LEU A 4 -12.05 -2.73 -19.33
C LEU A 4 -11.93 -4.25 -19.10
N ALA A 5 -12.14 -5.02 -20.16
CA ALA A 5 -11.99 -6.47 -20.16
C ALA A 5 -10.51 -6.90 -20.17
N PRO A 6 -10.18 -8.11 -19.67
CA PRO A 6 -8.83 -8.66 -19.82
C PRO A 6 -8.54 -8.88 -21.31
N MET A 7 -7.46 -8.28 -21.81
CA MET A 7 -7.01 -8.44 -23.20
C MET A 7 -5.52 -8.77 -23.22
N CYS A 8 -5.17 -9.98 -23.67
CA CYS A 8 -3.77 -10.41 -23.79
C CYS A 8 -2.97 -9.45 -24.65
N GLN A 9 -1.83 -9.02 -24.11
CA GLN A 9 -0.89 -8.12 -24.78
C GLN A 9 0.22 -8.89 -25.47
N TYR A 10 0.45 -10.15 -25.08
CA TYR A 10 1.46 -11.04 -25.66
C TYR A 10 2.86 -10.42 -25.72
N SER A 11 3.16 -9.56 -24.75
CA SER A 11 4.37 -8.72 -24.73
C SER A 11 5.23 -8.95 -23.50
N ALA A 12 4.97 -10.00 -22.72
CA ALA A 12 5.76 -10.39 -21.56
C ALA A 12 7.08 -11.07 -21.98
N ASP A 13 8.09 -10.97 -21.12
CA ASP A 13 9.35 -11.68 -21.26
C ASP A 13 9.44 -12.70 -20.12
N ASP A 14 9.40 -13.99 -20.47
CA ASP A 14 9.23 -15.11 -19.55
C ASP A 14 8.19 -14.88 -18.44
N GLY A 15 7.01 -14.37 -18.81
CA GLY A 15 5.96 -14.10 -17.84
C GLY A 15 6.13 -12.79 -17.04
N HIS A 16 7.21 -12.04 -17.25
CA HIS A 16 7.38 -10.73 -16.65
C HIS A 16 6.81 -9.63 -17.53
N MET A 17 6.06 -8.72 -16.92
CA MET A 17 5.60 -7.51 -17.60
C MET A 17 6.78 -6.65 -18.04
N THR A 18 6.84 -6.35 -19.33
CA THR A 18 7.82 -5.44 -19.96
C THR A 18 7.35 -3.97 -19.94
N PRO A 19 8.20 -2.98 -20.32
CA PRO A 19 7.83 -1.58 -20.53
C PRO A 19 6.52 -1.35 -21.31
N TRP A 20 6.16 -2.26 -22.22
CA TRP A 20 4.89 -2.25 -22.93
C TRP A 20 3.68 -2.19 -21.99
N HIS A 21 3.61 -3.07 -21.00
CA HIS A 21 2.46 -3.18 -20.09
C HIS A 21 2.31 -1.93 -19.23
N TRP A 22 3.44 -1.37 -18.78
CA TRP A 22 3.44 -0.13 -17.99
C TRP A 22 2.88 1.04 -18.81
N ALA A 23 3.35 1.22 -20.05
CA ALA A 23 2.86 2.26 -20.94
C ALA A 23 1.39 2.04 -21.32
N HIS A 24 1.03 0.80 -21.66
CA HIS A 24 -0.31 0.43 -22.09
C HIS A 24 -1.34 0.57 -20.95
N TYR A 25 -1.10 -0.09 -19.82
CA TYR A 25 -2.02 -0.06 -18.69
C TYR A 25 -2.02 1.31 -18.00
N GLY A 26 -0.85 1.95 -17.86
CA GLY A 26 -0.76 3.31 -17.33
C GLY A 26 -1.50 4.33 -18.20
N GLY A 27 -1.43 4.20 -19.53
CA GLY A 27 -2.19 5.05 -20.46
C GLY A 27 -3.70 4.84 -20.37
N ILE A 28 -4.15 3.60 -20.17
CA ILE A 28 -5.59 3.28 -20.03
C ILE A 28 -6.13 3.72 -18.67
N ALA A 29 -5.40 3.49 -17.58
CA ALA A 29 -5.81 3.88 -16.23
C ALA A 29 -6.07 5.39 -16.13
N GLN A 30 -5.25 6.21 -16.79
CA GLN A 30 -5.42 7.67 -16.83
C GLN A 30 -6.67 8.13 -17.60
N ARG A 31 -7.28 7.27 -18.43
CA ARG A 31 -8.47 7.60 -19.22
C ARG A 31 -9.79 7.33 -18.49
N GLY A 32 -9.73 6.94 -17.22
CA GLY A 32 -10.89 6.86 -16.33
C GLY A 32 -11.84 5.66 -16.51
N PRO A 33 -11.38 4.42 -16.82
CA PRO A 33 -12.25 3.26 -16.67
C PRO A 33 -12.68 3.14 -15.19
N GLY A 34 -13.95 2.83 -14.95
CA GLY A 34 -14.45 2.60 -13.60
C GLY A 34 -13.85 1.35 -12.96
N MET A 35 -13.48 0.36 -13.78
CA MET A 35 -12.77 -0.85 -13.37
C MET A 35 -11.91 -1.37 -14.52
N MET A 36 -10.72 -1.88 -14.20
CA MET A 36 -9.79 -2.49 -15.15
C MET A 36 -9.40 -3.88 -14.68
N ILE A 37 -9.43 -4.85 -15.59
CA ILE A 37 -8.87 -6.18 -15.38
C ILE A 37 -7.69 -6.30 -16.35
N ILE A 38 -6.49 -6.56 -15.83
CA ILE A 38 -5.30 -6.81 -16.65
C ILE A 38 -5.43 -8.13 -17.42
N GLU A 39 -4.53 -8.39 -18.37
CA GLU A 39 -4.63 -9.59 -19.21
C GLU A 39 -4.64 -10.92 -18.46
N ALA A 40 -5.07 -11.98 -19.16
CA ALA A 40 -5.00 -13.33 -18.66
C ALA A 40 -3.54 -13.67 -18.29
N THR A 41 -3.31 -13.84 -16.98
CA THR A 41 -2.00 -14.07 -16.40
C THR A 41 -1.92 -15.54 -15.97
N SER A 42 -0.91 -16.25 -16.45
CA SER A 42 -0.85 -17.71 -16.32
C SER A 42 -0.32 -18.14 -14.96
N VAL A 43 -0.94 -19.13 -14.33
CA VAL A 43 -0.56 -19.61 -12.98
C VAL A 43 0.70 -20.49 -12.98
N LEU A 44 1.01 -21.11 -14.13
CA LEU A 44 2.19 -21.95 -14.37
C LEU A 44 2.81 -21.58 -15.73
N PRO A 45 4.15 -21.75 -15.91
CA PRO A 45 4.81 -21.45 -17.18
C PRO A 45 4.19 -22.16 -18.40
N GLU A 46 3.80 -23.41 -18.26
CA GLU A 46 3.15 -24.24 -19.29
C GLU A 46 1.67 -23.90 -19.51
N GLY A 47 1.06 -23.14 -18.60
CA GLY A 47 -0.33 -22.67 -18.71
C GLY A 47 -0.50 -21.42 -19.57
N ARG A 48 0.61 -20.89 -20.13
CA ARG A 48 0.60 -19.72 -21.02
C ARG A 48 -0.03 -20.04 -22.38
N ILE A 49 -0.86 -19.12 -22.88
CA ILE A 49 -1.39 -19.20 -24.25
C ILE A 49 -0.23 -19.03 -25.25
N THR A 50 0.69 -18.09 -24.98
CA THR A 50 1.94 -17.91 -25.73
C THR A 50 3.08 -17.53 -24.78
N PRO A 51 4.36 -17.68 -25.18
CA PRO A 51 5.49 -17.26 -24.34
C PRO A 51 5.42 -15.81 -23.86
N GLY A 52 4.73 -14.94 -24.61
CA GLY A 52 4.54 -13.52 -24.30
C GLY A 52 3.40 -13.21 -23.32
N CYS A 53 2.72 -14.20 -22.73
CA CYS A 53 1.71 -13.94 -21.70
C CYS A 53 2.36 -13.62 -20.34
N GLY A 54 1.84 -12.61 -19.64
CA GLY A 54 2.27 -12.28 -18.26
C GLY A 54 1.99 -13.42 -17.27
N GLN A 55 2.78 -13.48 -16.20
CA GLN A 55 2.78 -14.56 -15.20
C GLN A 55 2.87 -14.05 -13.75
N LYS A 56 3.45 -12.87 -13.50
CA LYS A 56 3.64 -12.37 -12.12
C LYS A 56 3.05 -10.99 -11.87
N ILE A 57 2.11 -10.89 -10.93
CA ILE A 57 1.52 -9.63 -10.46
C ILE A 57 1.73 -9.51 -8.95
N GLY A 58 2.38 -8.43 -8.52
CA GLY A 58 2.57 -8.13 -7.10
C GLY A 58 1.67 -7.02 -6.60
N VAL A 59 1.46 -6.99 -5.29
CA VAL A 59 0.83 -5.85 -4.60
C VAL A 59 1.64 -5.45 -3.38
N GLN A 60 1.87 -4.15 -3.21
CA GLN A 60 2.38 -3.61 -1.96
C GLN A 60 1.20 -3.21 -1.08
N LEU A 61 1.12 -3.80 0.11
CA LEU A 61 0.15 -3.40 1.14
C LEU A 61 0.78 -2.33 2.03
N ALA A 62 0.01 -1.33 2.46
CA ALA A 62 0.56 -0.18 3.14
C ALA A 62 -0.41 0.44 4.16
N HIS A 63 0.17 1.19 5.10
CA HIS A 63 -0.56 2.10 5.97
C HIS A 63 0.26 3.37 6.16
N ALA A 64 -0.25 4.53 5.70
CA ALA A 64 0.53 5.78 5.65
C ALA A 64 0.86 6.37 7.04
N GLY A 65 0.14 5.98 8.09
CA GLY A 65 0.40 6.42 9.46
C GLY A 65 0.29 7.94 9.57
N ARG A 66 1.24 8.60 10.24
CA ARG A 66 1.27 10.07 10.41
C ARG A 66 1.43 10.89 9.13
N LYS A 67 1.58 10.26 7.96
CA LYS A 67 1.60 10.91 6.64
C LYS A 67 0.29 10.74 5.87
N ALA A 68 -0.71 10.08 6.46
CA ALA A 68 -2.04 9.93 5.88
C ALA A 68 -2.76 11.29 5.78
N SER A 69 -3.87 11.32 5.04
CA SER A 69 -4.69 12.52 4.85
C SER A 69 -3.90 13.71 4.26
N THR A 70 -3.18 13.44 3.17
CA THR A 70 -2.41 14.44 2.41
C THR A 70 -2.93 14.47 0.97
N VAL A 71 -3.13 15.67 0.40
CA VAL A 71 -3.54 15.80 -1.01
C VAL A 71 -2.38 15.40 -1.95
N PRO A 72 -2.66 15.03 -3.20
CA PRO A 72 -1.61 14.69 -4.15
C PRO A 72 -0.52 15.77 -4.30
N PRO A 73 0.75 15.39 -4.59
CA PRO A 73 1.85 16.35 -4.69
C PRO A 73 1.64 17.49 -5.70
N TRP A 74 0.94 17.24 -6.82
CA TRP A 74 0.63 18.27 -7.81
C TRP A 74 -0.41 19.30 -7.35
N LEU A 75 -1.10 19.04 -6.24
CA LEU A 75 -1.94 19.99 -5.51
C LEU A 75 -1.21 20.61 -4.31
N GLY A 76 0.11 20.46 -4.24
CA GLY A 76 0.96 21.06 -3.21
C GLY A 76 1.17 20.23 -1.95
N GLY A 77 0.61 19.01 -1.87
CA GLY A 77 0.85 18.12 -0.72
C GLY A 77 0.34 18.65 0.63
N ALA A 78 -0.65 19.54 0.60
CA ALA A 78 -1.33 20.04 1.79
C ALA A 78 -2.10 18.94 2.55
N THR A 79 -2.53 19.25 3.77
CA THR A 79 -3.44 18.36 4.52
C THR A 79 -4.76 18.23 3.77
N ALA A 80 -5.17 16.99 3.49
CA ALA A 80 -6.52 16.69 3.05
C ALA A 80 -7.44 16.76 4.26
N THR A 81 -8.28 17.80 4.34
CA THR A 81 -9.34 17.93 5.36
C THR A 81 -10.63 17.28 4.87
N ASP A 82 -11.62 17.15 5.75
CA ASP A 82 -12.95 16.61 5.41
C ASP A 82 -13.59 17.32 4.20
N ALA A 83 -13.31 18.62 4.00
CA ALA A 83 -13.80 19.41 2.87
C ALA A 83 -13.38 18.85 1.50
N VAL A 84 -12.30 18.06 1.44
CA VAL A 84 -11.81 17.39 0.23
C VAL A 84 -11.77 15.87 0.39
N GLY A 85 -12.53 15.32 1.34
CA GLY A 85 -12.61 13.88 1.60
C GLY A 85 -11.44 13.31 2.41
N GLY A 86 -10.72 14.15 3.15
CA GLY A 86 -9.72 13.72 4.12
C GLY A 86 -10.32 13.13 5.41
N TRP A 87 -9.44 12.74 6.33
CA TRP A 87 -9.80 12.04 7.57
C TRP A 87 -8.79 12.35 8.70
N VAL A 88 -8.54 13.64 8.94
CA VAL A 88 -7.49 14.13 9.86
C VAL A 88 -7.62 13.51 11.27
N GLU A 89 -8.83 13.44 11.80
CA GLU A 89 -9.14 12.88 13.13
C GLU A 89 -8.86 11.37 13.26
N HIS A 90 -8.73 10.68 12.13
CA HIS A 90 -8.48 9.23 12.07
C HIS A 90 -7.01 8.89 11.78
N VAL A 91 -6.13 9.89 11.64
CA VAL A 91 -4.70 9.66 11.42
C VAL A 91 -4.07 9.07 12.69
N LYS A 92 -3.51 7.87 12.57
CA LYS A 92 -2.89 7.12 13.68
C LYS A 92 -1.37 6.94 13.50
N ALA A 93 -0.64 6.88 14.61
CA ALA A 93 0.82 6.68 14.64
C ALA A 93 1.28 6.04 15.97
N PRO A 94 2.53 5.56 16.10
CA PRO A 94 3.04 5.05 17.38
C PRO A 94 3.01 6.09 18.51
N SER A 95 3.20 7.37 18.20
CA SER A 95 3.15 8.48 19.16
C SER A 95 2.49 9.70 18.54
N ALA A 96 1.98 10.62 19.37
CA ALA A 96 1.32 11.85 18.94
C ALA A 96 2.33 12.91 18.47
N ILE A 97 3.11 12.56 17.44
CA ILE A 97 4.20 13.38 16.91
C ILE A 97 3.98 13.57 15.41
N PRO A 98 3.78 14.82 14.93
CA PRO A 98 3.55 15.10 13.52
C PRO A 98 4.77 14.73 12.67
N PHE A 99 4.57 14.48 11.37
CA PHE A 99 5.67 14.20 10.44
C PHE A 99 6.54 15.43 10.20
N ALA A 100 5.91 16.60 10.07
CA ALA A 100 6.55 17.88 9.83
C ALA A 100 5.92 18.97 10.73
N PRO A 101 6.63 20.07 11.03
CA PRO A 101 6.08 21.20 11.76
C PRO A 101 4.78 21.72 11.13
N GLY A 102 3.76 21.97 11.95
CA GLY A 102 2.44 22.41 11.48
C GLY A 102 1.61 21.33 10.76
N GLY A 103 2.11 20.09 10.67
CA GLY A 103 1.36 18.96 10.14
C GLY A 103 0.35 18.38 11.13
N ILE A 104 -0.40 17.38 10.68
CA ILE A 104 -1.38 16.65 11.48
C ILE A 104 -0.71 16.04 12.71
N VAL A 105 -1.25 16.31 13.90
CA VAL A 105 -0.89 15.58 15.12
C VAL A 105 -1.67 14.27 15.14
N PRO A 106 -1.02 13.12 14.92
CA PRO A 106 -1.73 11.84 14.84
C PRO A 106 -2.20 11.39 16.22
N LYS A 107 -3.25 10.58 16.27
CA LYS A 107 -3.61 9.83 17.47
C LYS A 107 -2.57 8.74 17.75
N ALA A 108 -2.02 8.74 18.97
CA ALA A 108 -1.15 7.65 19.42
C ALA A 108 -1.97 6.35 19.50
N MET A 109 -1.50 5.29 18.84
CA MET A 109 -2.20 4.01 18.79
C MET A 109 -2.27 3.36 20.17
N SER A 110 -3.45 2.88 20.54
CA SER A 110 -3.63 1.95 21.65
C SER A 110 -3.22 0.52 21.25
N ARG A 111 -3.17 -0.39 22.21
CA ARG A 111 -2.98 -1.83 21.93
C ARG A 111 -4.12 -2.39 21.08
N ALA A 112 -5.35 -1.92 21.29
CA ALA A 112 -6.50 -2.31 20.48
C ALA A 112 -6.34 -1.86 19.03
N ASP A 113 -5.84 -0.64 18.78
CA ASP A 113 -5.55 -0.15 17.42
C ASP A 113 -4.46 -1.00 16.73
N ILE A 114 -3.48 -1.49 17.50
CA ILE A 114 -2.42 -2.39 16.97
C ILE A 114 -3.01 -3.76 16.62
N THR A 115 -3.90 -4.30 17.45
CA THR A 115 -4.61 -5.55 17.14
C THR A 115 -5.47 -5.41 15.88
N GLU A 116 -6.26 -4.34 15.79
CA GLU A 116 -7.08 -4.01 14.61
C GLU A 116 -6.21 -3.89 13.35
N LEU A 117 -5.04 -3.23 13.45
CA LEU A 117 -4.10 -3.13 12.34
C LEU A 117 -3.63 -4.51 11.85
N LYS A 118 -3.27 -5.42 12.78
CA LYS A 118 -2.83 -6.78 12.43
C LYS A 118 -3.95 -7.55 11.72
N GLU A 119 -5.18 -7.46 12.22
CA GLU A 119 -6.35 -8.07 11.60
C GLU A 119 -6.63 -7.49 10.20
N ALA A 120 -6.52 -6.17 10.03
CA ALA A 120 -6.70 -5.49 8.75
C ALA A 120 -5.64 -5.92 7.72
N TRP A 121 -4.38 -6.08 8.14
CA TRP A 121 -3.31 -6.61 7.30
C TRP A 121 -3.58 -8.05 6.88
N VAL A 122 -3.98 -8.93 7.80
CA VAL A 122 -4.38 -10.31 7.47
C VAL A 122 -5.54 -10.32 6.46
N ALA A 123 -6.54 -9.48 6.66
CA ALA A 123 -7.67 -9.36 5.74
C ALA A 123 -7.24 -8.84 4.35
N ALA A 124 -6.31 -7.88 4.29
CA ALA A 124 -5.75 -7.36 3.05
C ALA A 124 -4.93 -8.42 2.30
N THR A 125 -4.10 -9.18 3.00
CA THR A 125 -3.35 -10.32 2.44
C THR A 125 -4.29 -11.37 1.86
N LYS A 126 -5.37 -11.72 2.58
CA LYS A 126 -6.40 -12.65 2.07
C LYS A 126 -7.07 -12.14 0.80
N ARG A 127 -7.38 -10.83 0.73
CA ARG A 127 -7.92 -10.20 -0.49
C ARG A 127 -6.93 -10.23 -1.65
N ALA A 128 -5.66 -9.93 -1.39
CA ALA A 128 -4.59 -9.99 -2.39
C ALA A 128 -4.42 -11.40 -2.96
N LEU A 129 -4.42 -12.41 -2.09
CA LEU A 129 -4.35 -13.82 -2.51
C LEU A 129 -5.59 -14.23 -3.33
N ALA A 130 -6.79 -13.87 -2.87
CA ALA A 130 -8.03 -14.15 -3.61
C ALA A 130 -8.09 -13.43 -4.97
N ALA A 131 -7.40 -12.29 -5.11
CA ALA A 131 -7.25 -11.56 -6.36
C ALA A 131 -6.15 -12.12 -7.28
N GLY A 132 -5.40 -13.13 -6.84
CA GLY A 132 -4.35 -13.78 -7.64
C GLY A 132 -3.00 -13.09 -7.61
N ALA A 133 -2.67 -12.31 -6.56
CA ALA A 133 -1.34 -11.75 -6.41
C ALA A 133 -0.28 -12.86 -6.22
N ASP A 134 0.76 -12.84 -7.03
CA ASP A 134 1.89 -13.77 -6.97
C ASP A 134 2.89 -13.46 -5.86
N PHE A 135 2.98 -12.18 -5.48
CA PHE A 135 3.77 -11.75 -4.33
C PHE A 135 3.12 -10.56 -3.64
N ILE A 136 3.40 -10.44 -2.35
CA ILE A 136 2.93 -9.35 -1.50
C ILE A 136 4.15 -8.69 -0.87
N GLU A 137 4.26 -7.38 -1.03
CA GLU A 137 5.25 -6.58 -0.34
C GLU A 137 4.60 -5.88 0.87
N ILE A 138 5.24 -5.99 2.03
CA ILE A 138 4.84 -5.25 3.24
C ILE A 138 5.54 -3.89 3.21
N HIS A 139 4.77 -2.80 3.10
CA HIS A 139 5.37 -1.47 3.10
C HIS A 139 5.88 -1.08 4.51
N ASN A 140 7.17 -1.33 4.75
CA ASN A 140 7.88 -1.00 5.99
C ASN A 140 8.98 0.06 5.79
N ALA A 141 8.67 1.13 5.06
CA ALA A 141 9.65 2.16 4.67
C ALA A 141 9.00 3.56 4.57
N HIS A 142 9.73 4.53 4.01
CA HIS A 142 9.25 5.88 3.64
C HIS A 142 8.64 6.72 4.79
N GLY A 143 8.89 6.33 6.05
CA GLY A 143 8.34 7.01 7.23
C GLY A 143 6.84 6.80 7.43
N TYR A 144 6.25 5.82 6.74
CA TYR A 144 4.86 5.39 6.95
C TYR A 144 4.73 4.56 8.23
N LEU A 145 3.56 3.95 8.50
CA LEU A 145 3.24 3.49 9.84
C LEU A 145 4.26 2.51 10.42
N LEU A 146 4.55 1.39 9.75
CA LEU A 146 5.50 0.40 10.27
C LEU A 146 6.90 1.01 10.44
N SER A 147 7.38 1.75 9.44
CA SER A 147 8.66 2.47 9.49
C SER A 147 8.72 3.47 10.65
N SER A 148 7.59 4.09 11.00
CA SER A 148 7.52 5.03 12.12
C SER A 148 7.59 4.36 13.50
N PHE A 149 7.15 3.09 13.62
CA PHE A 149 7.41 2.28 14.82
C PHE A 149 8.90 1.96 14.97
N LEU A 150 9.60 1.74 13.84
CA LEU A 150 11.03 1.44 13.84
C LEU A 150 11.88 2.63 14.29
N SER A 151 11.46 3.88 14.08
CA SER A 151 12.32 5.05 14.37
C SER A 151 12.09 5.62 15.79
N PRO A 152 13.14 5.84 16.59
CA PRO A 152 13.03 6.53 17.88
C PRO A 152 12.52 7.97 17.76
N SER A 153 12.72 8.62 16.60
CA SER A 153 12.25 9.99 16.38
C SER A 153 10.72 10.11 16.26
N SER A 154 10.03 9.00 15.96
CA SER A 154 8.57 8.96 15.83
C SER A 154 7.88 8.04 16.82
N ASN A 155 8.64 7.14 17.46
CA ASN A 155 8.13 6.19 18.44
C ASN A 155 8.74 6.47 19.82
N GLN A 156 7.99 7.22 20.62
CA GLN A 156 8.29 7.57 22.02
C GLN A 156 7.43 6.73 22.99
N ARG A 157 6.96 5.55 22.57
CA ARG A 157 6.12 4.70 23.42
C ARG A 157 6.92 4.12 24.57
N GLY A 158 6.27 4.01 25.74
CA GLY A 158 6.81 3.35 26.93
C GLY A 158 6.31 1.91 27.14
N ASP A 159 5.59 1.33 26.17
CA ASP A 159 5.11 -0.05 26.22
C ASP A 159 6.00 -1.00 25.39
N GLU A 160 5.58 -2.26 25.21
CA GLU A 160 6.37 -3.27 24.48
C GLU A 160 6.53 -2.98 22.97
N TYR A 161 5.94 -1.91 22.46
CA TYR A 161 6.09 -1.47 21.07
C TYR A 161 7.02 -0.26 20.92
N GLY A 162 7.67 0.23 21.98
CA GLY A 162 8.66 1.31 21.89
C GLY A 162 9.81 1.23 22.90
N GLY A 163 10.68 2.23 22.86
CA GLY A 163 11.92 2.26 23.64
C GLY A 163 13.03 1.43 22.99
N SER A 164 13.23 0.20 23.46
CA SER A 164 14.33 -0.67 22.99
C SER A 164 14.22 -1.02 21.51
N PHE A 165 15.31 -1.51 20.93
CA PHE A 165 15.31 -1.98 19.54
C PHE A 165 14.30 -3.13 19.34
N GLU A 166 14.30 -4.11 20.25
CA GLU A 166 13.44 -5.28 20.25
C GLU A 166 11.95 -4.88 20.27
N ASN A 167 11.60 -3.89 21.10
CA ASN A 167 10.24 -3.39 21.17
C ASN A 167 9.82 -2.64 19.89
N ARG A 168 10.71 -1.81 19.33
CA ARG A 168 10.41 -1.04 18.11
C ARG A 168 10.20 -1.92 16.87
N ILE A 169 10.94 -3.03 16.76
CA ILE A 169 10.76 -3.99 15.65
C ILE A 169 9.58 -4.94 15.85
N ARG A 170 9.04 -5.07 17.07
CA ARG A 170 8.02 -6.07 17.44
C ARG A 170 6.80 -6.11 16.54
N LEU A 171 6.36 -4.96 16.01
CA LEU A 171 5.20 -4.89 15.12
C LEU A 171 5.51 -5.33 13.68
N SER A 172 6.78 -5.29 13.26
CA SER A 172 7.22 -5.65 11.92
C SER A 172 7.60 -7.12 11.76
N LEU A 173 7.66 -7.87 12.87
CA LEU A 173 7.94 -9.30 12.93
C LEU A 173 6.62 -10.08 13.05
#